data_AF-A0A953Z504-F1
#
_entry.id   AF-A0A953Z504-F1
#
_cell.length_a   1.000
_cell.length_b   1.000
_cell.length_c   1.000
_cell.angle_alpha   90.00
_cell.angle_beta   90.00
_cell.angle_gamma   90.00
#
_symmetry.space_group_name_H-M   'P 1'
#
loop_
_entity.id
_entity.type
_entity.pdbx_description
1 polymer ?
#
loop_
_entity_poly.entity_id
_entity_poly.type
_entity_poly.pdbx_seq_one_letter_code
_entity_poly.pdbx_strand_id
1 'polypeptide(L)'
;ELRRGVFSWSSEVTSLMDETEFGSESFPASLVPHVTEVVATGLLHVEFALWSPNTRSWGAQPAAGGPEFVWDSARAGLLTDPESQFPREESFGLDLGPASLRDTRDDVFPRWIRVTVTVARSSHEPPEAFLVDAITVDAKQLRLTRVDNLPKVSESRYLKIGSEWVRYNDVRGDLLTGVSRGLRGTIAKPHERGVSVRAGRTVTFYLRIEHGREGS
;
A
#
# COMPACT_ATOMS: atom_id res chain seq x y z
N GLU A 1 13.64 1.46 -3.53
CA GLU A 1 14.06 0.03 -3.46
C GLU A 1 13.45 -0.59 -2.22
N LEU A 2 13.14 -1.89 -2.21
CA LEU A 2 12.72 -2.62 -1.03
C LEU A 2 13.92 -3.32 -0.42
N ARG A 3 14.12 -3.14 0.89
CA ARG A 3 15.25 -3.70 1.63
C ARG A 3 14.78 -4.60 2.76
N ARG A 4 15.54 -5.68 3.01
CA ARG A 4 15.42 -6.55 4.18
C ARG A 4 16.57 -6.24 5.12
N GLY A 5 16.24 -5.82 6.34
CA GLY A 5 17.18 -5.81 7.45
C GLY A 5 16.84 -6.93 8.42
N VAL A 6 17.85 -7.48 9.09
CA VAL A 6 17.63 -8.37 10.25
C VAL A 6 17.75 -7.52 11.50
N PHE A 7 16.65 -7.43 12.25
CA PHE A 7 16.67 -6.84 13.58
C PHE A 7 17.09 -7.93 14.55
N SER A 8 18.37 -7.95 14.94
CA SER A 8 18.82 -8.71 16.10
C SER A 8 18.57 -7.86 17.33
N TRP A 9 17.57 -8.22 18.13
CA TRP A 9 17.44 -7.70 19.49
C TRP A 9 18.66 -8.16 20.29
N SER A 10 19.63 -7.27 20.49
CA SER A 10 20.69 -7.50 21.46
C SER A 10 20.10 -7.28 22.86
N SER A 11 20.36 -8.20 23.79
CA SER A 11 19.91 -8.15 25.18
C SER A 11 20.37 -6.92 25.97
N GLU A 12 21.18 -6.03 25.38
CA GLU A 12 21.66 -4.79 25.98
C GLU A 12 20.72 -3.58 25.77
N VAL A 13 19.69 -3.71 24.93
CA VAL A 13 18.65 -2.67 24.80
C VAL A 13 17.51 -3.00 25.77
N THR A 14 17.74 -2.73 27.06
CA THR A 14 16.74 -2.87 28.14
C THR A 14 15.77 -1.69 28.24
N SER A 15 15.92 -0.68 27.40
CA SER A 15 14.93 0.38 27.26
C SER A 15 13.80 -0.12 26.39
N LEU A 16 12.65 -0.44 27.00
CA LEU A 16 11.37 -0.34 26.29
C LEU A 16 11.37 1.01 25.56
N MET A 17 11.09 1.00 24.26
CA MET A 17 10.99 2.21 23.45
C MET A 17 10.00 3.16 24.14
N ASP A 18 10.48 4.32 24.55
CA ASP A 18 9.68 5.32 25.24
C ASP A 18 8.76 6.02 24.22
N GLU A 19 7.56 6.41 24.65
CA GLU A 19 6.45 6.92 23.82
C GLU A 19 6.84 8.12 22.92
N THR A 20 7.96 8.77 23.20
CA THR A 20 8.49 9.92 22.44
C THR A 20 9.14 9.57 21.08
N GLU A 21 9.37 8.29 20.75
CA GLU A 21 9.98 7.92 19.46
C GLU A 21 9.00 7.82 18.29
N PHE A 22 7.69 7.70 18.55
CA PHE A 22 6.66 7.75 17.51
C PHE A 22 6.15 9.19 17.35
N GLY A 23 6.85 9.99 16.54
CA GLY A 23 6.34 11.32 16.14
C GLY A 23 7.35 12.41 15.81
N SER A 24 8.66 12.14 15.80
CA SER A 24 9.67 13.13 15.39
C SER A 24 10.25 12.82 14.00
N GLU A 25 10.66 13.87 13.27
CA GLU A 25 11.19 13.86 11.88
C GLU A 25 12.46 13.00 11.66
N SER A 26 12.86 12.20 12.63
CA SER A 26 14.04 11.35 12.50
C SER A 26 13.83 10.05 13.25
N PHE A 27 13.39 9.01 12.52
CA PHE A 27 13.71 7.63 12.91
C PHE A 27 15.22 7.57 13.16
N PRO A 28 15.68 7.23 14.38
CA PRO A 28 17.11 7.24 14.67
C PRO A 28 17.78 6.22 13.76
N ALA A 29 18.74 6.67 12.95
CA ALA A 29 19.43 5.83 11.98
C ALA A 29 20.12 4.61 12.63
N SER A 30 20.35 4.64 13.95
CA SER A 30 20.84 3.53 14.77
C SER A 30 19.86 2.35 14.89
N LEU A 31 18.55 2.56 14.68
CA LEU A 31 17.56 1.49 14.60
C LEU A 31 17.45 0.89 13.19
N VAL A 32 18.01 1.54 12.17
CA VAL A 32 18.11 0.93 10.84
C VAL A 32 19.20 -0.14 10.90
N PRO A 33 18.88 -1.42 10.62
CA PRO A 33 19.87 -2.48 10.67
C PRO A 33 21.10 -2.11 9.86
N HIS A 34 22.29 -2.16 10.47
CA HIS A 34 23.56 -1.82 9.80
C HIS A 34 23.83 -2.68 8.56
N VAL A 35 23.14 -3.82 8.43
CA VAL A 35 23.13 -4.66 7.24
C VAL A 35 21.69 -4.74 6.73
N THR A 36 21.42 -4.00 5.65
CA THR A 36 20.21 -4.16 4.85
C THR A 36 20.57 -4.70 3.48
N GLU A 37 19.87 -5.73 3.03
CA GLU A 37 20.00 -6.31 1.70
C GLU A 37 18.88 -5.77 0.81
N VAL A 38 19.19 -5.38 -0.43
CA VAL A 38 18.17 -5.02 -1.41
C VAL A 38 17.47 -6.31 -1.88
N VAL A 39 16.18 -6.43 -1.57
CA VAL A 39 15.36 -7.59 -1.95
C VAL A 39 14.65 -7.35 -3.28
N ALA A 40 14.32 -6.08 -3.59
CA ALA A 40 13.77 -5.71 -4.89
C ALA A 40 14.11 -4.28 -5.28
N THR A 41 14.53 -4.09 -6.52
CA THR A 41 14.62 -2.77 -7.18
C THR A 41 13.38 -2.55 -8.04
N GLY A 42 13.10 -1.30 -8.45
CA GLY A 42 11.94 -1.01 -9.31
C GLY A 42 10.57 -1.17 -8.63
N LEU A 43 10.51 -0.95 -7.31
CA LEU A 43 9.26 -1.01 -6.55
C LEU A 43 8.26 0.06 -7.06
N LEU A 44 7.10 -0.38 -7.56
CA LEU A 44 6.05 0.51 -8.06
C LEU A 44 4.98 0.80 -7.01
N HIS A 45 4.67 -0.18 -6.16
CA HIS A 45 3.63 -0.10 -5.15
C HIS A 45 3.84 -1.13 -4.04
N VAL A 46 3.52 -0.72 -2.82
CA VAL A 46 3.36 -1.57 -1.64
C VAL A 46 2.06 -1.16 -0.98
N GLU A 47 1.28 -2.14 -0.56
CA GLU A 47 0.07 -1.95 0.24
C GLU A 47 0.06 -2.97 1.36
N PHE A 48 -0.36 -2.49 2.52
CA PHE A 48 -0.64 -3.31 3.69
C PHE A 48 -2.14 -3.26 3.95
N ALA A 49 -2.73 -4.44 4.07
CA ALA A 49 -4.11 -4.60 4.51
C ALA A 49 -4.11 -5.48 5.75
N LEU A 50 -4.78 -5.02 6.80
CA LEU A 50 -4.61 -5.48 8.17
C LEU A 50 -5.91 -6.15 8.63
N TRP A 51 -5.83 -7.42 9.03
CA TRP A 51 -6.99 -8.18 9.47
C TRP A 51 -7.36 -7.81 10.90
N SER A 52 -8.47 -7.11 11.07
CA SER A 52 -9.05 -6.77 12.37
C SER A 52 -10.09 -7.81 12.82
N PRO A 53 -10.57 -7.76 14.07
CA PRO A 53 -11.70 -8.58 14.53
C PRO A 53 -12.98 -8.35 13.70
N ASN A 54 -13.11 -7.18 13.07
CA ASN A 54 -14.24 -6.84 12.20
C ASN A 54 -14.09 -7.40 10.77
N THR A 55 -12.87 -7.79 10.37
CA THR A 55 -12.60 -8.31 9.04
C THR A 55 -13.19 -9.71 8.87
N ARG A 56 -14.02 -9.86 7.84
CA ARG A 56 -14.63 -11.13 7.40
C ARG A 56 -14.11 -11.56 6.03
N SER A 57 -13.61 -10.62 5.23
CA SER A 57 -13.09 -10.89 3.89
C SER A 57 -12.05 -9.85 3.48
N TRP A 58 -10.98 -10.31 2.82
CA TRP A 58 -9.96 -9.47 2.22
C TRP A 58 -10.42 -8.65 1.00
N GLY A 59 -11.57 -9.01 0.42
CA GLY A 59 -12.13 -8.35 -0.77
C GLY A 59 -13.20 -7.30 -0.47
N ALA A 60 -13.63 -7.18 0.80
CA ALA A 60 -14.61 -6.19 1.22
C ALA A 60 -13.95 -4.85 1.56
N GLN A 61 -14.74 -3.78 1.57
CA GLN A 61 -14.33 -2.48 2.11
C GLN A 61 -14.32 -2.51 3.65
N PRO A 62 -13.48 -1.71 4.34
CA PRO A 62 -13.35 -1.76 5.80
C PRO A 62 -14.70 -1.74 6.52
N ALA A 63 -15.56 -0.75 6.22
CA ALA A 63 -16.90 -0.60 6.78
C ALA A 63 -17.87 -1.76 6.51
N ALA A 64 -17.56 -2.63 5.55
CA ALA A 64 -18.36 -3.81 5.19
C ALA A 64 -17.70 -5.14 5.64
N GLY A 65 -16.82 -5.08 6.65
CA GLY A 65 -16.05 -6.24 7.13
C GLY A 65 -14.81 -6.54 6.29
N GLY A 66 -14.23 -5.50 5.69
CA GLY A 66 -12.94 -5.52 5.00
C GLY A 66 -11.76 -5.42 5.97
N PRO A 67 -10.53 -5.47 5.45
CA PRO A 67 -9.33 -5.18 6.23
C PRO A 67 -9.19 -3.69 6.52
N GLU A 68 -8.46 -3.34 7.57
CA GLU A 68 -8.02 -1.97 7.84
C GLU A 68 -6.78 -1.64 6.99
N PHE A 69 -6.62 -0.38 6.60
CA PHE A 69 -5.43 0.11 5.88
C PHE A 69 -4.49 0.95 6.76
N VAL A 70 -4.96 1.30 7.95
CA VAL A 70 -4.20 1.94 9.02
C VAL A 70 -4.35 1.12 10.30
N TRP A 71 -3.38 1.20 11.21
CA TRP A 71 -3.44 0.48 12.49
C TRP A 71 -2.89 1.32 13.63
N ASP A 72 -3.70 1.52 14.66
CA ASP A 72 -3.28 2.10 15.93
C ASP A 72 -3.43 1.03 17.03
N SER A 73 -2.34 0.39 17.41
CA SER A 73 -2.38 -0.68 18.42
C SER A 73 -2.85 -0.18 19.78
N ALA A 74 -2.54 1.07 20.14
CA ALA A 74 -2.94 1.68 21.39
C ALA A 74 -4.37 2.23 21.34
N ARG A 75 -5.02 2.24 20.16
CA ARG A 75 -6.42 2.68 19.96
C ARG A 75 -6.67 4.08 20.53
N ALA A 76 -5.66 4.93 20.47
CA ALA A 76 -5.61 6.21 21.18
C ALA A 76 -6.03 7.40 20.33
N GLY A 77 -6.51 7.15 19.10
CA GLY A 77 -6.90 8.18 18.14
C GLY A 77 -5.71 8.91 17.54
N LEU A 78 -4.52 8.28 17.51
CA LEU A 78 -3.31 8.92 16.97
C LEU A 78 -3.37 9.09 15.45
N LEU A 79 -4.19 8.29 14.78
CA LEU A 79 -4.34 8.29 13.32
C LEU A 79 -5.61 9.00 12.83
N THR A 80 -6.36 9.66 13.73
CA THR A 80 -7.62 10.35 13.40
C THR A 80 -7.48 11.87 13.27
N ASP A 81 -6.26 12.36 13.02
CA ASP A 81 -5.96 13.79 12.89
C ASP A 81 -6.82 14.46 11.79
N PRO A 82 -7.62 15.50 12.12
CA PRO A 82 -8.39 16.26 11.13
C PRO A 82 -7.54 17.02 10.10
N GLU A 83 -6.23 17.22 10.31
CA GLU A 83 -5.30 17.79 9.32
C GLU A 83 -4.55 16.74 8.48
N SER A 84 -4.74 15.44 8.77
CA SER A 84 -4.08 14.38 8.00
C SER A 84 -4.58 14.39 6.55
N GLN A 85 -3.64 14.33 5.60
CA GLN A 85 -3.94 14.20 4.17
C GLN A 85 -4.56 12.83 3.80
N PHE A 86 -4.69 11.91 4.78
CA PHE A 86 -5.40 10.66 4.58
C PHE A 86 -6.91 10.91 4.69
N PRO A 87 -7.70 10.49 3.69
CA PRO A 87 -9.14 10.71 3.72
C PRO A 87 -9.74 10.07 4.98
N ARG A 88 -10.62 10.79 5.68
CA ARG A 88 -11.32 10.33 6.93
C ARG A 88 -12.04 8.99 6.81
N GLU A 89 -12.22 8.48 5.60
CA GLU A 89 -12.76 7.16 5.29
C GLU A 89 -11.77 6.01 5.60
N GLU A 90 -10.53 6.35 5.95
CA GLU A 90 -9.46 5.46 6.45
C GLU A 90 -9.25 5.65 7.96
N SER A 91 -10.28 6.00 8.73
CA SER A 91 -10.17 6.00 10.19
C SER A 91 -10.04 4.56 10.71
N PHE A 92 -9.20 4.39 11.73
CA PHE A 92 -9.01 3.09 12.35
C PHE A 92 -10.29 2.67 13.09
N GLY A 93 -10.97 1.63 12.61
CA GLY A 93 -12.31 1.24 13.09
C GLY A 93 -12.40 0.74 14.54
N LEU A 94 -11.27 0.58 15.23
CA LEU A 94 -11.21 0.14 16.63
C LEU A 94 -10.82 1.25 17.60
N ASP A 95 -10.70 2.50 17.15
CA ASP A 95 -10.32 3.64 18.00
C ASP A 95 -11.20 3.78 19.26
N LEU A 96 -10.58 3.97 20.43
CA LEU A 96 -11.22 4.25 21.72
C LEU A 96 -10.91 5.67 22.23
N GLY A 97 -10.06 6.40 21.51
CA GLY A 97 -9.64 7.76 21.83
C GLY A 97 -8.54 7.83 22.89
N PRO A 98 -8.11 9.05 23.25
CA PRO A 98 -6.85 9.28 23.98
C PRO A 98 -6.71 8.60 25.34
N ALA A 99 -7.81 8.17 25.96
CA ALA A 99 -7.77 7.44 27.22
C ALA A 99 -7.10 6.06 27.09
N SER A 100 -7.19 5.45 25.90
CA SER A 100 -6.62 4.14 25.57
C SER A 100 -5.08 4.16 25.54
N LEU A 101 -4.47 5.34 25.33
CA LEU A 101 -3.02 5.51 25.19
C LEU A 101 -2.22 4.86 26.32
N ARG A 102 -2.76 4.87 27.54
CA ARG A 102 -2.08 4.33 28.74
C ARG A 102 -2.70 3.02 29.23
N ASP A 103 -3.69 2.47 28.55
CA ASP A 103 -4.34 1.22 28.93
C ASP A 103 -3.93 0.06 28.01
N THR A 104 -2.73 -0.48 28.23
CA THR A 104 -2.20 -1.60 27.42
C THR A 104 -3.04 -2.88 27.48
N ARG A 105 -4.10 -2.93 28.29
CA ARG A 105 -5.01 -4.09 28.36
C ARG A 105 -5.99 -4.09 27.20
N ASP A 106 -6.27 -2.95 26.59
CA ASP A 106 -7.15 -2.82 25.42
C ASP A 106 -6.42 -2.78 24.09
N ASP A 107 -5.07 -2.85 24.11
CA ASP A 107 -4.22 -2.98 22.94
C ASP A 107 -4.67 -4.11 22.01
N VAL A 108 -4.67 -3.79 20.71
CA VAL A 108 -5.03 -4.73 19.65
C VAL A 108 -3.93 -4.85 18.61
N PHE A 109 -3.81 -6.06 18.07
CA PHE A 109 -2.85 -6.36 17.00
C PHE A 109 -3.59 -7.05 15.85
N PRO A 110 -3.22 -6.75 14.59
CA PRO A 110 -3.88 -7.39 13.47
C PRO A 110 -3.50 -8.86 13.45
N ARG A 111 -4.46 -9.74 13.20
CA ARG A 111 -4.20 -11.19 13.19
C ARG A 111 -3.33 -11.61 11.99
N TRP A 112 -3.57 -10.93 10.88
CA TRP A 112 -2.88 -11.14 9.62
C TRP A 112 -2.58 -9.81 8.95
N ILE A 113 -1.48 -9.75 8.24
CA ILE A 113 -1.17 -8.67 7.31
C ILE A 113 -1.11 -9.27 5.92
N ARG A 114 -1.97 -8.79 5.02
CA ARG A 114 -1.81 -9.02 3.58
C ARG A 114 -0.89 -7.94 3.03
N VAL A 115 0.22 -8.36 2.46
CA VAL A 115 1.18 -7.48 1.80
C VAL A 115 1.05 -7.67 0.29
N THR A 116 0.76 -6.59 -0.43
CA THR A 116 0.73 -6.57 -1.89
C THR A 116 1.87 -5.73 -2.41
N VAL A 117 2.74 -6.33 -3.21
CA VAL A 117 3.93 -5.66 -3.76
C VAL A 117 3.86 -5.74 -5.28
N THR A 118 4.01 -4.60 -5.96
CA THR A 118 4.18 -4.55 -7.41
C THR A 118 5.58 -4.06 -7.75
N VAL A 119 6.32 -4.87 -8.50
CA VAL A 119 7.69 -4.58 -8.92
C VAL A 119 7.72 -4.46 -10.44
N ALA A 120 8.29 -3.35 -10.94
CA ALA A 120 8.51 -3.13 -12.35
C ALA A 120 9.51 -4.14 -12.93
N ARG A 121 9.54 -4.24 -14.25
CA ARG A 121 10.79 -4.65 -14.92
C ARG A 121 11.90 -3.66 -14.54
N SER A 122 13.16 -4.11 -14.55
CA SER A 122 14.31 -3.31 -14.10
C SER A 122 14.18 -1.83 -14.49
N SER A 123 14.52 -0.90 -13.60
CA SER A 123 14.44 0.54 -13.88
C SER A 123 15.31 0.98 -15.07
N HIS A 124 16.26 0.14 -15.48
CA HIS A 124 17.09 0.33 -16.66
C HIS A 124 16.42 -0.13 -17.98
N GLU A 125 15.27 -0.78 -17.90
CA GLU A 125 14.48 -1.17 -19.08
C GLU A 125 13.52 -0.05 -19.50
N PRO A 126 13.23 0.06 -20.81
CA PRO A 126 12.25 1.02 -21.31
C PRO A 126 10.88 0.77 -20.68
N PRO A 127 10.02 1.80 -20.58
CA PRO A 127 8.65 1.61 -20.12
C PRO A 127 7.90 0.62 -21.01
N GLU A 128 6.89 -0.01 -20.41
CA GLU A 128 6.07 -1.01 -21.10
C GLU A 128 5.36 -0.41 -22.32
N ALA A 129 4.92 0.85 -22.22
CA ALA A 129 4.32 1.60 -23.33
C ALA A 129 4.36 3.11 -23.10
N PHE A 130 3.84 3.86 -24.07
CA PHE A 130 3.49 5.27 -23.93
C PHE A 130 2.03 5.49 -24.32
N LEU A 131 1.40 6.51 -23.75
CA LEU A 131 0.07 6.97 -24.19
C LEU A 131 0.16 7.50 -25.64
N VAL A 132 -0.71 7.00 -26.52
CA VAL A 132 -0.80 7.50 -27.91
C VAL A 132 -1.55 8.82 -27.96
N ASP A 133 -2.57 8.97 -27.12
CA ASP A 133 -3.43 10.15 -27.04
C ASP A 133 -3.38 10.73 -25.62
N ALA A 134 -3.63 12.03 -25.48
CA ALA A 134 -3.89 12.64 -24.18
C ALA A 134 -5.22 12.11 -23.60
N ILE A 135 -5.33 12.01 -22.28
CA ILE A 135 -6.49 11.42 -21.61
C ILE A 135 -7.04 12.36 -20.54
N THR A 136 -8.37 12.47 -20.47
CA THR A 136 -9.12 13.23 -19.46
C THR A 136 -9.42 12.37 -18.24
N VAL A 137 -9.72 12.98 -17.09
CA VAL A 137 -9.98 12.31 -15.80
C VAL A 137 -11.00 11.15 -15.87
N ASP A 138 -11.98 11.25 -16.75
CA ASP A 138 -13.09 10.32 -16.93
C ASP A 138 -12.86 9.26 -18.02
N ALA A 139 -11.70 9.27 -18.69
CA ALA A 139 -11.36 8.35 -19.76
C ALA A 139 -11.60 6.87 -19.39
N LYS A 140 -12.34 6.17 -20.24
CA LYS A 140 -12.70 4.74 -20.07
C LYS A 140 -11.93 3.79 -20.98
N GLN A 141 -11.08 4.35 -21.82
CA GLN A 141 -10.24 3.63 -22.77
C GLN A 141 -8.88 4.31 -22.87
N LEU A 142 -7.83 3.54 -23.13
CA LEU A 142 -6.47 4.05 -23.30
C LEU A 142 -5.84 3.43 -24.54
N ARG A 143 -5.36 4.26 -25.47
CA ARG A 143 -4.57 3.78 -26.61
C ARG A 143 -3.09 3.85 -26.26
N LEU A 144 -2.38 2.74 -26.44
CA LEU A 144 -0.97 2.60 -26.08
C LEU A 144 -0.11 2.28 -27.30
N THR A 145 1.14 2.71 -27.28
CA THR A 145 2.07 2.43 -28.39
C THR A 145 2.34 0.94 -28.57
N ARG A 146 2.15 0.14 -27.51
CA ARG A 146 2.25 -1.32 -27.51
C ARG A 146 1.53 -1.90 -26.29
N VAL A 147 1.06 -3.15 -26.40
CA VAL A 147 0.34 -3.84 -25.32
C VAL A 147 0.92 -5.21 -24.97
N ASP A 148 1.85 -5.75 -25.76
CA ASP A 148 2.31 -7.13 -25.65
C ASP A 148 2.98 -7.47 -24.31
N ASN A 149 3.59 -6.45 -23.70
CA ASN A 149 4.32 -6.56 -22.43
C ASN A 149 3.44 -6.26 -21.20
N LEU A 150 2.14 -5.99 -21.39
CA LEU A 150 1.24 -5.69 -20.29
C LEU A 150 0.78 -6.96 -19.57
N PRO A 151 0.42 -6.87 -18.28
CA PRO A 151 -0.12 -7.99 -17.53
C PRO A 151 -1.35 -8.61 -18.20
N LYS A 152 -1.32 -9.94 -18.40
CA LYS A 152 -2.44 -10.66 -19.04
C LYS A 152 -3.43 -11.23 -18.03
N VAL A 153 -2.97 -11.49 -16.80
CA VAL A 153 -3.80 -12.02 -15.69
C VAL A 153 -4.64 -10.91 -15.10
N SER A 154 -5.96 -11.12 -15.01
CA SER A 154 -6.98 -10.13 -14.61
C SER A 154 -6.63 -9.38 -13.32
N GLU A 155 -6.19 -10.09 -12.29
CA GLU A 155 -5.88 -9.60 -10.96
C GLU A 155 -4.64 -8.68 -10.96
N SER A 156 -3.82 -8.76 -12.01
CA SER A 156 -2.60 -7.98 -12.19
C SER A 156 -2.71 -6.92 -13.28
N ARG A 157 -3.90 -6.65 -13.86
CA ARG A 157 -4.12 -5.66 -14.94
C ARG A 157 -4.08 -4.21 -14.45
N TYR A 158 -3.01 -3.86 -13.74
CA TYR A 158 -2.75 -2.52 -13.24
C TYR A 158 -1.58 -1.88 -14.01
N LEU A 159 -1.74 -0.59 -14.28
CA LEU A 159 -0.76 0.26 -14.93
C LEU A 159 -0.50 1.48 -14.05
N LYS A 160 0.73 1.97 -14.08
CA LYS A 160 1.11 3.23 -13.48
C LYS A 160 1.39 4.25 -14.58
N ILE A 161 0.63 5.35 -14.59
CA ILE A 161 0.77 6.46 -15.53
C ILE A 161 1.15 7.69 -14.72
N GLY A 162 2.41 8.11 -14.81
CA GLY A 162 2.98 9.10 -13.89
C GLY A 162 2.82 8.65 -12.42
N SER A 163 2.02 9.39 -11.66
CA SER A 163 1.71 9.10 -10.25
C SER A 163 0.40 8.33 -10.04
N GLU A 164 -0.35 8.04 -11.09
CA GLU A 164 -1.68 7.45 -10.99
C GLU A 164 -1.67 5.94 -11.27
N TRP A 165 -2.44 5.20 -10.48
CA TRP A 165 -2.73 3.80 -10.75
C TRP A 165 -4.06 3.64 -11.49
N VAL A 166 -4.01 2.84 -12.55
CA VAL A 166 -5.12 2.58 -13.45
C VAL A 166 -5.28 1.07 -13.62
N ARG A 167 -6.52 0.57 -13.65
CA ARG A 167 -6.84 -0.81 -14.02
C ARG A 167 -7.56 -0.85 -15.36
N TYR A 168 -7.35 -1.90 -16.13
CA TYR A 168 -8.11 -2.17 -17.36
C TYR A 168 -8.69 -3.58 -17.33
N ASN A 169 -9.80 -3.76 -18.03
CA ASN A 169 -10.50 -5.05 -18.03
C ASN A 169 -10.23 -5.86 -19.29
N ASP A 170 -9.89 -5.24 -20.43
CA ASP A 170 -9.69 -5.95 -21.70
C ASP A 170 -8.74 -5.19 -22.64
N VAL A 171 -8.16 -5.91 -23.62
CA VAL A 171 -7.22 -5.39 -24.62
C VAL A 171 -7.71 -5.75 -26.02
N ARG A 172 -7.87 -4.74 -26.89
CA ARG A 172 -8.31 -4.90 -28.28
C ARG A 172 -7.35 -4.18 -29.22
N GLY A 173 -6.45 -4.94 -29.84
CA GLY A 173 -5.35 -4.34 -30.59
C GLY A 173 -4.46 -3.51 -29.65
N ASP A 174 -4.33 -2.22 -29.92
CA ASP A 174 -3.58 -1.25 -29.12
C ASP A 174 -4.43 -0.49 -28.08
N LEU A 175 -5.71 -0.85 -27.95
CA LEU A 175 -6.69 -0.18 -27.10
C LEU A 175 -6.99 -1.00 -25.84
N LEU A 176 -6.79 -0.39 -24.68
CA LEU A 176 -7.27 -0.89 -23.40
C LEU A 176 -8.70 -0.40 -23.17
N THR A 177 -9.56 -1.28 -22.66
CA THR A 177 -10.98 -0.97 -22.40
C THR A 177 -11.40 -1.38 -20.98
N GLY A 178 -12.53 -0.83 -20.52
CA GLY A 178 -13.01 -1.02 -19.16
C GLY A 178 -12.05 -0.40 -18.14
N VAL A 179 -11.56 0.80 -18.43
CA VAL A 179 -10.54 1.47 -17.64
C VAL A 179 -11.15 2.08 -16.38
N SER A 180 -10.57 1.74 -15.24
CA SER A 180 -10.85 2.31 -13.92
C SER A 180 -9.62 3.08 -13.44
N ARG A 181 -9.81 4.33 -13.04
CA ARG A 181 -8.76 5.32 -12.78
C ARG A 181 -8.72 5.71 -11.31
N GLY A 182 -7.60 6.28 -10.84
CA GLY A 182 -7.45 6.71 -9.45
C GLY A 182 -7.56 5.57 -8.44
N LEU A 183 -6.84 4.48 -8.69
CA LEU A 183 -6.85 3.29 -7.81
C LEU A 183 -5.66 3.32 -6.85
N ARG A 184 -5.61 2.40 -5.87
CA ARG A 184 -4.46 2.22 -4.96
C ARG A 184 -4.01 3.52 -4.28
N GLY A 185 -4.97 4.28 -3.73
CA GLY A 185 -4.73 5.55 -3.04
C GLY A 185 -4.33 6.72 -3.95
N THR A 186 -4.52 6.61 -5.27
CA THR A 186 -4.21 7.70 -6.22
C THR A 186 -5.49 8.39 -6.68
N ILE A 187 -5.36 9.65 -7.14
CA ILE A 187 -6.47 10.42 -7.70
C ILE A 187 -6.34 10.42 -9.23
N ALA A 188 -7.46 10.22 -9.92
CA ALA A 188 -7.50 10.30 -11.38
C ALA A 188 -7.19 11.74 -11.84
N LYS A 189 -6.27 11.90 -12.80
CA LYS A 189 -5.88 13.23 -13.34
C LYS A 189 -5.70 13.21 -14.85
N PRO A 190 -5.75 14.35 -15.57
CA PRO A 190 -5.41 14.35 -16.99
C PRO A 190 -3.93 13.94 -17.20
N HIS A 191 -3.64 13.27 -18.31
CA HIS A 191 -2.27 12.99 -18.74
C HIS A 191 -2.08 13.32 -20.21
N GLU A 192 -0.92 13.86 -20.53
CA GLU A 192 -0.55 14.21 -21.89
C GLU A 192 -0.23 12.99 -22.75
N ARG A 193 -0.28 13.18 -24.07
CA ARG A 193 0.25 12.22 -25.04
C ARG A 193 1.74 11.95 -24.77
N GLY A 194 2.16 10.71 -24.96
CA GLY A 194 3.57 10.31 -24.82
C GLY A 194 4.02 10.11 -23.38
N VAL A 195 3.13 10.24 -22.38
CA VAL A 195 3.46 9.89 -20.99
C VAL A 195 3.76 8.40 -20.90
N SER A 196 4.82 8.05 -20.16
CA SER A 196 5.24 6.67 -19.95
C SER A 196 4.20 5.89 -19.14
N VAL A 197 3.91 4.68 -19.60
CA VAL A 197 3.05 3.72 -18.91
C VAL A 197 3.93 2.59 -18.41
N ARG A 198 3.91 2.40 -17.09
CA ARG A 198 4.63 1.32 -16.43
C ARG A 198 3.68 0.22 -16.00
N ALA A 199 4.13 -1.03 -16.06
CA ALA A 199 3.45 -2.15 -15.42
C ALA A 199 4.46 -2.96 -14.61
N GLY A 200 3.96 -3.79 -13.70
CA GLY A 200 4.82 -4.63 -12.89
C GLY A 200 4.21 -5.99 -12.62
N ARG A 201 5.03 -6.89 -12.09
CA ARG A 201 4.56 -8.14 -11.51
C ARG A 201 4.06 -7.85 -10.11
N THR A 202 2.85 -8.29 -9.81
CA THR A 202 2.26 -8.16 -8.47
C THR A 202 2.35 -9.50 -7.76
N VAL A 203 2.87 -9.47 -6.54
CA VAL A 203 2.85 -10.60 -5.61
C VAL A 203 2.08 -10.18 -4.36
N THR A 204 1.22 -11.07 -3.90
CA THR A 204 0.51 -10.92 -2.63
C THR A 204 0.89 -12.08 -1.73
N PHE A 205 1.28 -11.78 -0.51
CA PHE A 205 1.56 -12.77 0.53
C PHE A 205 0.96 -12.32 1.86
N TYR A 206 0.85 -13.27 2.79
CA TYR A 206 0.20 -13.07 4.08
C TYR A 206 1.18 -13.35 5.20
N LEU A 207 1.25 -12.43 6.15
CA LEU A 207 2.04 -12.56 7.37
C LEU A 207 1.06 -12.80 8.52
N ARG A 208 1.28 -13.87 9.28
CA ARG A 208 0.53 -14.11 10.52
C ARG A 208 1.23 -13.39 11.67
N ILE A 209 0.46 -12.72 12.52
CA ILE A 209 0.98 -12.22 13.80
C ILE A 209 0.54 -13.19 14.89
N GLU A 210 1.50 -13.93 15.43
CA GLU A 210 1.23 -14.97 16.43
C GLU A 210 0.72 -14.43 17.78
N HIS A 211 0.84 -13.12 18.01
CA HIS A 211 0.36 -12.43 19.22
C HIS A 211 -0.84 -11.54 18.93
N GLY A 212 -1.59 -11.80 17.86
CA GLY A 212 -2.86 -11.13 17.58
C GLY A 212 -3.79 -11.18 18.78
N ARG A 213 -4.00 -10.04 19.45
CA ARG A 213 -4.98 -9.89 20.51
C ARG A 213 -6.23 -9.26 19.90
N GLU A 214 -7.28 -10.06 19.80
CA GLU A 214 -8.61 -9.58 19.42
C GLU A 214 -9.19 -8.89 20.68
N GLY A 215 -9.40 -7.58 20.61
CA GLY A 215 -10.05 -6.83 21.69
C GLY A 215 -11.41 -7.45 21.97
N SER A 216 -11.64 -7.84 23.23
CA SER A 216 -12.94 -8.34 23.71
C SER A 216 -13.93 -7.21 23.93
#